data_AF-A0A976BDX0-F1
#
_entry.id   AF-A0A976BDX0-F1
#
_cell.length_a   1.000
_cell.length_b   1.000
_cell.length_c   1.000
_cell.angle_alpha   90.00
_cell.angle_beta   90.00
_cell.angle_gamma   90.00
#
_symmetry.space_group_name_H-M   'P 1'
#
loop_
_entity.id
_entity.type
_entity.pdbx_description
1 polymer ?
#
loop_
_entity_poly.entity_id
_entity_poly.type
_entity_poly.pdbx_seq_one_letter_code
_entity_poly.pdbx_strand_id
1 'polypeptide(L)'
;MSARTLQLGFRKSKNTTPMEYLRLLRLHGARADLQQARQGKGTVSAIALRHGFTHLSLFSREYRREFGELPSQTLRAASQDPQRG
;
A
#
# COMPACT_ATOMS: atom_id res chain seq x y z
N MET A 1 0.64 -28.58 15.93
CA MET A 1 -0.39 -27.52 15.95
C MET A 1 -0.64 -27.07 14.51
N SER A 2 -1.88 -27.25 14.03
CA SER A 2 -2.23 -27.24 12.60
C SER A 2 -2.72 -25.87 12.13
N ALA A 3 -2.40 -25.50 10.89
CA ALA A 3 -2.81 -24.27 10.18
C ALA A 3 -4.34 -24.00 10.18
N ARG A 4 -5.14 -24.98 10.60
CA ARG A 4 -6.59 -24.90 10.71
C ARG A 4 -7.09 -23.94 11.81
N THR A 5 -6.31 -23.72 12.88
CA THR A 5 -6.70 -22.80 13.96
C THR A 5 -6.52 -21.33 13.56
N LEU A 6 -5.56 -21.03 12.68
CA LEU A 6 -5.30 -19.69 12.19
C LEU A 6 -6.36 -19.24 11.16
N GLN A 7 -6.92 -20.19 10.40
CA GLN A 7 -8.01 -19.94 9.45
C GLN A 7 -9.37 -19.71 10.13
N LEU A 8 -9.59 -20.28 11.33
CA LEU A 8 -10.89 -20.20 12.01
C LEU A 8 -11.08 -18.87 12.78
N GLY A 9 -10.01 -18.15 13.11
CA GLY A 9 -10.08 -16.85 13.80
C GLY A 9 -10.51 -15.67 12.93
N PHE A 10 -10.48 -15.81 11.61
CA PHE A 10 -10.58 -14.67 10.67
C PHE A 10 -11.95 -14.53 9.98
N ARG A 11 -12.89 -15.44 10.23
CA ARG A 11 -14.23 -15.43 9.62
C ARG A 11 -15.30 -14.99 10.61
N LYS A 12 -15.24 -13.78 11.19
CA LYS A 12 -16.41 -13.18 11.84
C LYS A 12 -16.40 -11.65 11.83
N SER A 13 -17.53 -11.12 11.36
CA SER A 13 -18.05 -9.75 11.48
C SER A 13 -17.58 -8.70 10.46
N LYS A 14 -18.59 -7.98 9.96
CA LYS A 14 -18.55 -6.90 8.99
C LYS A 14 -17.92 -5.63 9.62
N ASN A 15 -17.29 -4.84 8.75
CA ASN A 15 -16.85 -3.43 8.87
C ASN A 15 -15.40 -3.12 9.23
N THR A 16 -14.59 -4.09 9.65
CA THR A 16 -13.13 -4.06 9.41
C THR A 16 -12.65 -5.50 9.40
N THR A 17 -12.83 -6.17 8.27
CA THR A 17 -12.35 -7.53 8.10
C THR A 17 -10.82 -7.53 8.24
N PRO A 18 -10.20 -8.61 8.74
CA PRO A 18 -8.75 -8.65 8.82
C PRO A 18 -8.05 -8.41 7.47
N MET A 19 -8.75 -8.63 6.35
CA MET A 19 -8.32 -8.27 5.01
C MET A 19 -8.22 -6.76 4.78
N GLU A 20 -9.11 -5.97 5.38
CA GLU A 20 -9.04 -4.50 5.37
C GLU A 20 -7.88 -4.00 6.22
N TYR A 21 -7.66 -4.59 7.40
CA TYR A 21 -6.50 -4.23 8.22
C TYR A 21 -5.17 -4.56 7.50
N LEU A 22 -5.06 -5.74 6.90
CA LEU A 22 -3.91 -6.10 6.06
C LEU A 22 -3.78 -5.17 4.83
N ARG A 23 -4.89 -4.75 4.23
CA ARG A 23 -4.88 -3.78 3.13
C ARG A 23 -4.32 -2.44 3.60
N LEU A 24 -4.74 -1.94 4.76
CA LEU A 24 -4.24 -0.70 5.34
C LEU A 24 -2.72 -0.80 5.58
N LEU A 25 -2.25 -1.87 6.23
CA LEU A 25 -0.82 -2.10 6.43
C LEU A 25 -0.04 -2.08 5.11
N ARG A 26 -0.56 -2.72 4.06
CA ARG A 26 0.03 -2.70 2.72
C ARG A 26 0.02 -1.30 2.08
N LEU A 27 -1.06 -0.53 2.25
CA LEU A 27 -1.14 0.85 1.75
C LEU A 27 -0.11 1.76 2.44
N HIS A 28 0.04 1.63 3.76
CA HIS A 28 1.04 2.38 4.53
C HIS A 28 2.47 2.01 4.13
N GLY A 29 2.76 0.72 3.97
CA GLY A 29 4.06 0.27 3.47
C GLY A 29 4.36 0.80 2.07
N ALA A 30 3.36 0.75 1.17
CA ALA A 30 3.49 1.31 -0.18
C ALA A 30 3.76 2.81 -0.15
N ARG A 31 3.10 3.57 0.73
CA ARG A 31 3.33 5.00 0.90
C ARG A 31 4.75 5.31 1.36
N ALA A 32 5.27 4.58 2.34
CA ALA A 32 6.64 4.75 2.81
C ALA A 32 7.65 4.53 1.67
N ASP A 33 7.44 3.48 0.89
CA ASP A 33 8.28 3.17 -0.26
C ASP A 33 8.18 4.21 -1.39
N LEU A 34 6.98 4.75 -1.65
CA LEU A 34 6.79 5.86 -2.60
C LEU A 34 7.51 7.13 -2.13
N GLN A 35 7.53 7.40 -0.82
CA GLN A 35 8.22 8.55 -0.23
C GLN A 35 9.74 8.40 -0.20
N GLN A 36 10.24 7.16 -0.20
CA GLN A 36 11.67 6.84 -0.21
C GLN A 36 12.22 6.59 -1.62
N ALA A 37 11.35 6.42 -2.62
CA ALA A 37 11.74 6.22 -4.01
C ALA A 37 12.47 7.47 -4.53
N ARG A 38 13.80 7.39 -4.59
CA ARG A 38 14.65 8.40 -5.26
C ARG A 38 14.44 8.36 -6.77
N GLN A 39 14.74 9.48 -7.42
CA GLN A 39 14.61 9.70 -8.87
C GLN A 39 15.04 8.46 -9.66
N GLY A 40 14.07 7.83 -10.34
CA GLY A 40 14.28 6.72 -11.28
C GLY A 40 14.29 5.30 -10.70
N LYS A 41 14.18 5.08 -9.38
CA LYS A 41 14.29 3.72 -8.79
C LYS A 41 12.98 3.07 -8.31
N GLY A 42 11.83 3.64 -8.62
CA GLY A 42 10.55 2.99 -8.35
C GLY A 42 9.41 3.56 -9.18
N THR A 43 8.63 2.71 -9.82
CA THR A 43 7.34 3.10 -10.41
C THR A 43 6.23 2.80 -9.41
N VAL A 44 5.14 3.55 -9.48
CA VAL A 44 3.91 3.28 -8.70
C VAL A 44 3.50 1.81 -8.85
N SER A 45 3.58 1.27 -10.07
CA SER A 45 3.24 -0.12 -10.38
C SER A 45 4.13 -1.13 -9.68
N ALA A 46 5.45 -0.93 -9.71
CA ALA A 46 6.40 -1.84 -9.06
C ALA A 46 6.22 -1.85 -7.53
N ILE A 47 5.98 -0.68 -6.94
CA ILE A 47 5.74 -0.57 -5.49
C ILE A 47 4.40 -1.22 -5.11
N ALA A 48 3.33 -0.98 -5.88
CA ALA A 48 2.04 -1.61 -5.66
C ALA A 48 2.14 -3.15 -5.69
N LEU A 49 2.84 -3.70 -6.70
CA LEU A 49 3.07 -5.14 -6.83
C LEU A 49 3.88 -5.71 -5.66
N ARG A 50 4.92 -5.01 -5.20
CA ARG A 50 5.73 -5.41 -4.03
C ARG A 50 4.89 -5.54 -2.75
N HIS A 51 3.90 -4.69 -2.58
CA HIS A 51 2.95 -4.73 -1.46
C HIS A 51 1.75 -5.66 -1.69
N GLY A 52 1.76 -6.44 -2.77
CA GLY A 52 0.73 -7.44 -3.06
C GLY A 52 -0.55 -6.88 -3.67
N PHE A 53 -0.50 -5.71 -4.31
CA PHE A 53 -1.58 -5.19 -5.12
C PHE A 53 -1.41 -5.58 -6.58
N THR A 54 -2.30 -6.45 -7.07
CA THR A 54 -2.31 -6.90 -8.47
C THR A 54 -3.12 -5.99 -9.40
N HIS A 55 -4.05 -5.20 -8.85
CA HIS A 55 -4.91 -4.29 -9.60
C HIS A 55 -4.57 -2.82 -9.30
N LEU A 56 -3.81 -2.19 -10.20
CA LEU A 56 -3.29 -0.82 -10.01
C LEU A 56 -4.40 0.24 -9.87
N SER A 57 -5.50 0.11 -10.62
CA SER A 57 -6.63 1.03 -10.53
C SER A 57 -7.32 0.97 -9.17
N LEU A 58 -7.47 -0.25 -8.62
CA LEU A 58 -8.00 -0.44 -7.27
C LEU A 58 -7.03 0.11 -6.23
N PHE A 59 -5.74 -0.23 -6.33
CA PHE A 59 -4.71 0.33 -5.45
C PHE A 59 -4.76 1.85 -5.40
N SER A 60 -4.77 2.51 -6.56
CA SER A 60 -4.78 3.98 -6.64
C SER A 60 -6.04 4.59 -6.01
N ARG A 61 -7.20 3.94 -6.17
CA ARG A 61 -8.46 4.38 -5.57
C ARG A 61 -8.45 4.23 -4.05
N GLU A 62 -8.02 3.07 -3.55
CA GLU A 62 -7.94 2.79 -2.11
C GLU A 62 -6.87 3.67 -1.44
N TYR A 63 -5.73 3.87 -2.10
CA TYR A 63 -4.67 4.76 -1.65
C TYR A 63 -5.17 6.20 -1.52
N ARG A 64 -5.88 6.71 -2.54
CA ARG A 64 -6.48 8.05 -2.47
C ARG A 64 -7.55 8.16 -1.38
N ARG A 65 -8.34 7.10 -1.18
CA ARG A 65 -9.34 7.05 -0.11
C ARG A 65 -8.68 7.16 1.27
N GLU A 66 -7.52 6.54 1.46
CA GLU A 66 -6.82 6.52 2.74
C GLU A 66 -5.98 7.77 2.99
N PHE A 67 -5.25 8.27 1.98
CA PHE A 67 -4.26 9.33 2.14
C PHE A 67 -4.65 10.68 1.52
N GLY A 68 -5.78 10.76 0.81
CA GLY A 68 -6.24 11.98 0.15
C GLY A 68 -5.50 12.35 -1.14
N GLU A 69 -4.41 11.65 -1.47
CA GLU A 69 -3.57 11.89 -2.64
C GLU A 69 -3.40 10.63 -3.50
N LEU A 70 -2.98 10.79 -4.76
CA LEU A 70 -2.64 9.66 -5.61
C LEU A 70 -1.22 9.14 -5.29
N PRO A 71 -0.96 7.84 -5.45
CA PRO A 71 0.39 7.30 -5.24
C PRO A 71 1.43 7.94 -6.19
N SER A 72 1.02 8.39 -7.38
CA SER A 72 1.86 9.14 -8.31
C SER A 72 2.21 10.54 -7.80
N GLN A 73 1.32 11.17 -7.02
CA GLN A 73 1.59 12.47 -6.39
C GLN A 73 2.62 12.31 -5.28
N THR A 74 2.47 11.29 -4.42
CA THR A 74 3.47 10.95 -3.39
C THR A 74 4.84 10.68 -4.01
N LEU A 75 4.90 9.87 -5.08
CA LEU A 75 6.14 9.55 -5.78
C LEU A 75 6.79 10.77 -6.44
N ARG A 76 5.96 11.63 -7.07
CA ARG A 76 6.44 12.89 -7.66
C ARG A 76 7.00 13.81 -6.58
N ALA A 77 6.30 13.98 -5.47
CA ALA A 77 6.77 14.80 -4.35
C ALA A 77 8.12 14.29 -3.80
N ALA A 78 8.28 12.97 -3.66
CA ALA A 78 9.54 12.37 -3.23
C ALA A 78 10.70 12.58 -4.23
N SER A 79 10.40 12.56 -5.54
CA SER A 79 11.38 12.80 -6.59
C SER A 79 11.80 14.27 -6.70
N GLN A 80 10.93 15.19 -6.27
CA GLN A 80 11.14 16.64 -6.34
C GLN A 80 11.79 17.22 -5.09
N ASP A 81 11.87 16.47 -3.98
CA ASP A 81 12.54 16.89 -2.74
C ASP A 81 14.07 16.79 -2.91
N PRO A 82 14.78 17.91 -3.16
CA PRO A 82 16.22 17.89 -3.47
C PRO A 82 17.08 17.67 -2.22
N GLN A 83 16.48 17.67 -1.02
CA GLN A 83 17.19 17.81 0.25
C GLN A 83 17.34 16.50 1.04
N ARG A 84 16.83 15.37 0.52
CA ARG A 84 17.03 14.03 1.13
C ARG A 84 18.35 13.40 0.66
N GLY A 85 19.44 14.00 1.14
CA GLY A 85 20.82 13.51 1.07
C GLY A 85 21.08 12.43 2.10
#